data_AF-A0A940KVK7-F1
#
_entry.id   AF-A0A940KVK7-F1
#
_cell.length_a   1.000
_cell.length_b   1.000
_cell.length_c   1.000
_cell.angle_alpha   90.00
_cell.angle_beta   90.00
_cell.angle_gamma   90.00
#
_symmetry.space_group_name_H-M   'P 1'
#
loop_
_entity.id
_entity.type
_entity.pdbx_description
1 polymer ?
#
loop_
_entity_poly.entity_id
_entity_poly.type
_entity_poly.pdbx_seq_one_letter_code
_entity_poly.pdbx_strand_id
1 'polypeptide(L)'
;MPYKLFAWSFAILSFATVASAKPRKKAQPAPVTSVTTTVSDGAESVTRTIGKSLVLRISKEHSESCGRFGWNVEVTRKDGARQPTNLIYQNKSGHGPDPSQVYAWHVSEGQFLRRRELPVRGYPYMVTLDLSDVAVTGKGAAACFDRATLTVSWQRKEP
;
A
#
# COMPACT_ATOMS: atom_id res chain seq x y z
N MET A 1 -87.31 -31.17 21.21
CA MET A 1 -87.18 -29.74 20.87
C MET A 1 -87.11 -28.96 22.18
N PRO A 2 -86.27 -27.92 22.38
CA PRO A 2 -85.41 -27.19 21.45
C PRO A 2 -83.92 -27.12 21.86
N TYR A 3 -83.17 -26.51 20.95
CA TYR A 3 -81.74 -26.22 20.83
C TYR A 3 -81.16 -25.25 21.86
N LYS A 4 -79.81 -25.22 21.92
CA LYS A 4 -78.87 -24.06 21.97
C LYS A 4 -77.64 -24.43 22.83
N LEU A 5 -76.39 -24.04 22.60
CA LEU A 5 -75.60 -23.36 21.57
C LEU A 5 -74.16 -23.25 22.19
N PHE A 6 -73.16 -22.89 21.38
CA PHE A 6 -71.86 -22.28 21.76
C PHE A 6 -70.78 -23.21 22.36
N ALA A 7 -69.49 -23.09 22.04
CA ALA A 7 -68.75 -22.08 21.28
C ALA A 7 -67.48 -22.71 20.68
N TRP A 8 -67.11 -22.27 19.47
CA TRP A 8 -65.81 -22.53 18.85
C TRP A 8 -64.76 -21.58 19.41
N SER A 9 -63.58 -22.08 19.76
CA SER A 9 -62.39 -21.27 20.03
C SER A 9 -61.46 -21.32 18.81
N PHE A 10 -61.37 -20.20 18.09
CA PHE A 10 -60.31 -19.97 17.09
C PHE A 10 -59.07 -19.44 17.80
N ALA A 11 -57.98 -20.21 17.77
CA ALA A 11 -56.66 -19.73 18.17
C ALA A 11 -56.03 -18.95 17.02
N ILE A 12 -55.77 -17.66 17.23
CA ILE A 12 -55.06 -16.78 16.30
C ILE A 12 -53.55 -16.97 16.55
N LEU A 13 -52.86 -17.63 15.62
CA LEU A 13 -51.40 -17.74 15.65
C LEU A 13 -50.80 -16.48 15.02
N SER A 14 -50.12 -15.68 15.84
CA SER A 14 -49.41 -14.46 15.40
C SER A 14 -48.11 -14.83 14.68
N PHE A 15 -48.00 -14.48 13.40
CA PHE A 15 -46.73 -14.55 12.67
C PHE A 15 -45.88 -13.31 12.99
N ALA A 16 -44.84 -13.50 13.79
CA ALA A 16 -43.81 -12.47 13.98
C ALA A 16 -43.04 -12.30 12.66
N THR A 17 -43.09 -11.09 12.10
CA THR A 17 -42.37 -10.73 10.88
C THR A 17 -40.89 -10.52 11.22
N VAL A 18 -40.03 -11.46 10.85
CA VAL A 18 -38.58 -11.27 10.94
C VAL A 18 -38.18 -10.25 9.87
N ALA A 19 -37.90 -9.01 10.30
CA ALA A 19 -37.35 -7.99 9.44
C ALA A 19 -35.97 -8.45 8.92
N SER A 20 -35.91 -8.80 7.64
CA SER A 20 -34.68 -9.18 6.97
C SER A 20 -33.76 -7.96 6.87
N ALA A 21 -32.73 -7.90 7.71
CA ALA A 21 -31.70 -6.89 7.61
C ALA A 21 -30.96 -7.06 6.28
N LYS A 22 -31.10 -6.10 5.36
CA LYS A 22 -30.35 -6.08 4.10
C LYS A 22 -28.85 -6.19 4.43
N PRO A 23 -28.12 -7.15 3.84
CA PRO A 23 -26.67 -7.22 4.02
C PRO A 23 -26.05 -5.92 3.50
N ARG A 24 -25.41 -5.17 4.40
CA ARG A 24 -24.61 -3.99 4.06
C ARG A 24 -23.49 -4.49 3.15
N LYS A 25 -23.56 -4.20 1.85
CA LYS A 25 -22.48 -4.50 0.90
C LYS A 25 -21.18 -3.98 1.52
N LYS A 26 -20.28 -4.88 1.93
CA LYS A 26 -18.91 -4.49 2.28
C LYS A 26 -18.37 -3.76 1.06
N ALA A 27 -17.95 -2.51 1.24
CA ALA A 27 -17.31 -1.75 0.17
C ALA A 27 -16.17 -2.61 -0.36
N GLN A 28 -16.22 -2.90 -1.66
CA GLN A 28 -15.18 -3.67 -2.32
C GLN A 28 -13.93 -2.79 -2.31
N PRO A 29 -12.78 -3.25 -1.78
CA PRO A 29 -11.57 -2.44 -1.73
C PRO A 29 -11.26 -1.93 -3.13
N ALA A 30 -10.93 -0.64 -3.24
CA ALA A 30 -10.52 -0.05 -4.50
C ALA A 30 -9.40 -0.90 -5.15
N PRO A 31 -9.38 -1.06 -6.48
CA PRO A 31 -8.38 -1.89 -7.16
C PRO A 31 -6.97 -1.40 -6.81
N VAL A 32 -6.16 -2.31 -6.26
CA VAL A 32 -4.75 -2.05 -5.95
C VAL A 32 -3.99 -2.07 -7.27
N THR A 33 -3.35 -0.95 -7.60
CA THR A 33 -2.45 -0.87 -8.76
C THR A 33 -1.02 -1.04 -8.28
N SER A 34 -0.18 -1.74 -9.04
CA SER A 34 1.22 -1.98 -8.67
C SER A 34 2.18 -1.90 -9.85
N VAL A 35 3.45 -1.76 -9.51
CA VAL A 35 4.59 -1.92 -10.41
C VAL A 35 5.67 -2.70 -9.67
N THR A 36 6.33 -3.60 -10.38
CA THR A 36 7.39 -4.45 -9.83
C THR A 36 8.67 -4.21 -10.61
N THR A 37 9.78 -4.13 -9.88
CA THR A 37 11.13 -4.03 -10.45
C THR A 37 12.11 -4.88 -9.66
N THR A 38 13.13 -5.41 -10.36
CA THR A 38 14.23 -6.15 -9.76
C THR A 38 15.52 -5.35 -9.81
N VAL A 39 16.46 -5.68 -8.92
CA VAL A 39 17.73 -4.95 -8.86
C VAL A 39 18.56 -5.11 -10.14
N SER A 40 18.30 -6.18 -10.90
CA SER A 40 18.96 -6.51 -12.16
C SER A 40 18.28 -5.92 -13.40
N ASP A 41 17.10 -5.29 -13.27
CA ASP A 41 16.41 -4.71 -14.42
C ASP A 41 17.28 -3.65 -15.13
N GLY A 42 17.19 -3.51 -16.46
CA GLY A 42 17.97 -2.49 -17.17
C GLY A 42 17.46 -1.05 -16.99
N ALA A 43 16.26 -0.87 -16.44
CA ALA A 43 15.65 0.45 -16.30
C ALA A 43 16.16 1.17 -15.04
N GLU A 44 16.83 2.31 -15.22
CA GLU A 44 17.27 3.17 -14.12
C GLU A 44 16.13 3.82 -13.35
N SER A 45 14.99 4.04 -14.03
CA SER A 45 13.80 4.53 -13.36
C SER A 45 12.51 4.04 -14.01
N VAL A 46 11.47 3.91 -13.18
CA VAL A 46 10.12 3.58 -13.60
C VAL A 46 9.17 4.65 -13.05
N THR A 47 8.36 5.20 -13.93
CA THR A 47 7.39 6.25 -13.59
C THR A 47 5.97 5.79 -13.86
N ARG A 48 5.05 6.08 -12.93
CA ARG A 48 3.61 5.77 -13.05
C ARG A 48 2.78 6.96 -12.59
N THR A 49 1.67 7.20 -13.27
CA THR A 49 0.67 8.17 -12.79
C THR A 49 -0.13 7.56 -11.64
N ILE A 50 -0.24 8.27 -10.52
CA ILE A 50 -1.13 7.92 -9.41
C ILE A 50 -2.27 8.94 -9.38
N GLY A 51 -3.49 8.51 -9.69
CA GLY A 51 -4.64 9.41 -9.74
C GLY A 51 -4.49 10.54 -10.78
N LYS A 52 -5.18 11.66 -10.56
CA LYS A 52 -5.23 12.75 -11.56
C LYS A 52 -3.96 13.59 -11.60
N SER A 53 -3.38 13.91 -10.44
CA SER A 53 -2.34 14.92 -10.28
C SER A 53 -1.03 14.42 -9.67
N LEU A 54 -0.87 13.12 -9.43
CA LEU A 54 0.37 12.58 -8.84
C LEU A 54 1.14 11.68 -9.79
N VAL A 55 2.44 11.61 -9.54
CA VAL A 55 3.39 10.75 -10.21
C VAL A 55 4.16 9.96 -9.15
N LEU A 56 4.22 8.65 -9.31
CA LEU A 56 5.15 7.77 -8.63
C LEU A 56 6.39 7.60 -9.48
N ARG A 57 7.55 7.75 -8.86
CA ARG A 57 8.85 7.42 -9.45
C ARG A 57 9.55 6.41 -8.56
N ILE A 58 10.11 5.39 -9.19
CA ILE A 58 11.05 4.46 -8.59
C ILE A 58 12.35 4.64 -9.36
N SER A 59 13.42 5.04 -8.70
CA SER A 59 14.74 5.17 -9.32
C SER A 59 15.72 4.26 -8.62
N LYS A 60 16.60 3.62 -9.38
CA LYS A 60 17.73 2.90 -8.82
C LYS A 60 18.68 3.89 -8.17
N GLU A 61 19.31 3.41 -7.11
CA GLU A 61 20.38 4.10 -6.42
C GLU A 61 21.63 3.23 -6.45
N HIS A 62 22.78 3.89 -6.55
CA HIS A 62 24.08 3.25 -6.55
C HIS A 62 24.93 3.88 -5.44
N SER A 63 25.78 3.09 -4.81
CA SER A 63 26.85 3.60 -3.97
C SER A 63 28.18 3.44 -4.68
N GLU A 64 29.21 4.18 -4.24
CA GLU A 64 30.56 4.08 -4.81
C GLU A 64 31.09 2.64 -4.82
N SER A 65 30.73 1.86 -3.80
CA SER A 65 31.11 0.46 -3.64
C SER A 65 30.09 -0.53 -4.24
N CYS A 66 28.93 -0.07 -4.69
CA CYS A 66 27.84 -0.96 -5.08
C CYS A 66 26.93 -0.41 -6.19
N GLY A 67 26.98 -1.04 -7.37
CA GLY A 67 26.04 -0.75 -8.46
C GLY A 67 24.62 -1.27 -8.23
N ARG A 68 24.36 -2.04 -7.16
CA ARG A 68 23.06 -2.64 -6.83
C ARG A 68 22.63 -2.25 -5.41
N PHE A 69 22.78 -0.97 -5.09
CA PHE A 69 22.59 -0.48 -3.73
C PHE A 69 21.11 -0.44 -3.33
N GLY A 70 20.22 -0.05 -4.24
CA GLY A 70 18.78 -0.16 -4.01
C GLY A 70 17.94 0.80 -4.84
N TRP A 71 16.90 1.36 -4.20
CA TRP A 71 15.94 2.24 -4.86
C TRP A 71 15.51 3.42 -3.98
N ASN A 72 15.22 4.54 -4.62
CA ASN A 72 14.39 5.61 -4.09
C ASN A 72 12.98 5.49 -4.64
N VAL A 73 11.99 5.66 -3.77
CA VAL A 73 10.59 5.74 -4.17
C VAL A 73 10.06 7.12 -3.83
N GLU A 74 9.41 7.76 -4.78
CA GLU A 74 8.93 9.12 -4.60
C GLU A 74 7.53 9.28 -5.17
N VAL A 75 6.73 10.11 -4.50
CA VAL A 75 5.47 10.59 -5.05
C VAL A 75 5.52 12.10 -5.14
N THR A 76 5.30 12.64 -6.33
CA THR A 76 5.34 14.09 -6.58
C THR A 76 4.05 14.52 -7.29
N ARG A 77 3.82 15.83 -7.37
CA ARG A 77 2.74 16.38 -8.19
C ARG A 77 3.19 16.45 -9.66
N LYS A 78 2.26 16.19 -10.57
CA LYS A 78 2.48 16.27 -12.03
C LYS A 78 2.87 17.66 -12.52
N ASP A 79 2.42 18.70 -11.83
CA ASP A 79 2.64 20.11 -12.19
C ASP A 79 4.10 20.55 -12.01
N GLY A 80 4.97 19.67 -11.46
CA GLY A 80 6.41 19.81 -11.60
C GLY A 80 6.93 21.13 -11.03
N ALA A 81 6.70 21.37 -9.74
CA ALA A 81 7.39 22.43 -9.03
C ALA A 81 8.91 22.37 -9.33
N ARG A 82 9.57 23.53 -9.47
CA ARG A 82 11.01 23.64 -9.77
C ARG A 82 11.89 22.78 -8.84
N GLN A 83 11.39 22.51 -7.63
CA GLN A 83 11.90 21.49 -6.72
C GLN A 83 10.73 20.58 -6.31
N PRO A 84 10.56 19.42 -6.95
CA PRO A 84 9.45 18.53 -6.62
C PRO A 84 9.67 17.94 -5.22
N THR A 85 8.71 18.17 -4.33
CA THR A 85 8.75 17.59 -2.98
C THR A 85 8.24 16.16 -3.00
N ASN A 86 9.03 15.21 -2.46
CA ASN A 86 8.54 13.87 -2.22
C ASN A 86 7.43 13.89 -1.14
N LEU A 87 6.21 13.53 -1.54
CA LEU A 87 5.00 13.55 -0.72
C LEU A 87 4.86 12.31 0.18
N ILE A 88 5.66 11.26 -0.06
CA ILE A 88 5.76 10.10 0.84
C ILE A 88 6.98 10.18 1.77
N TYR A 89 7.76 11.25 1.68
CA TYR A 89 8.83 11.56 2.64
C TYR A 89 8.23 11.91 4.01
N GLN A 90 8.64 11.18 5.04
CA GLN A 90 8.11 11.31 6.40
C GLN A 90 9.14 11.62 7.47
N ASN A 91 10.44 11.56 7.16
CA ASN A 91 11.47 11.78 8.17
C ASN A 91 11.67 13.29 8.44
N LYS A 92 10.91 13.85 9.39
CA LYS A 92 11.07 15.25 9.81
C LYS A 92 12.28 15.49 10.71
N SER A 93 12.85 14.45 11.34
CA SER A 93 13.98 14.59 12.25
C SER A 93 15.32 14.64 11.52
N GLY A 94 15.37 14.28 10.23
CA GLY A 94 16.61 14.23 9.45
C GLY A 94 17.57 13.11 9.90
N HIS A 95 17.15 12.25 10.82
CA HIS A 95 17.97 11.19 11.38
C HIS A 95 17.41 9.81 11.03
N GLY A 96 18.28 8.91 10.58
CA GLY A 96 17.92 7.54 10.21
C GLY A 96 17.42 7.39 8.77
N PRO A 97 17.13 6.14 8.36
CA PRO A 97 16.75 5.80 6.99
C PRO A 97 15.43 6.50 6.61
N ASP A 98 15.38 7.10 5.44
CA ASP A 98 14.12 7.61 4.91
C ASP A 98 13.19 6.41 4.62
N PRO A 99 11.94 6.41 5.13
CA PRO A 99 10.99 5.35 4.86
C PRO A 99 10.76 5.05 3.38
N SER A 100 10.95 6.04 2.49
CA SER A 100 10.79 5.89 1.05
C SER A 100 12.02 5.32 0.31
N GLN A 101 13.13 5.14 1.01
CA GLN A 101 14.35 4.52 0.50
C GLN A 101 14.39 3.03 0.83
N VAL A 102 14.76 2.22 -0.16
CA VAL A 102 14.89 0.76 -0.06
C VAL A 102 16.30 0.37 -0.46
N TYR A 103 17.20 0.36 0.51
CA TYR A 103 18.62 0.08 0.30
C TYR A 103 19.04 -1.25 0.91
N ALA A 104 20.08 -1.85 0.35
CA ALA A 104 20.65 -3.10 0.83
C ALA A 104 21.07 -3.02 2.29
N TRP A 105 21.63 -1.87 2.72
CA TRP A 105 22.06 -1.70 4.11
C TRP A 105 20.89 -1.65 5.09
N HIS A 106 19.74 -1.08 4.70
CA HIS A 106 18.53 -1.11 5.53
C HIS A 106 18.13 -2.55 5.84
N VAL A 107 18.27 -3.46 4.88
CA VAL A 107 17.96 -4.88 5.08
C VAL A 107 19.03 -5.55 5.93
N SER A 108 20.31 -5.33 5.62
CA SER A 108 21.43 -5.95 6.37
C SER A 108 21.45 -5.58 7.85
N GLU A 109 20.90 -4.41 8.20
CA GLU A 109 20.82 -3.89 9.57
C GLU A 109 19.43 -4.08 10.22
N GLY A 110 18.50 -4.77 9.52
CA GLY A 110 17.16 -5.04 10.05
C GLY A 110 16.23 -3.82 10.13
N GLN A 111 16.57 -2.72 9.47
CA GLN A 111 15.77 -1.49 9.40
C GLN A 111 14.66 -1.55 8.32
N PHE A 112 14.75 -2.49 7.38
CA PHE A 112 13.69 -2.82 6.43
C PHE A 112 13.38 -4.31 6.49
N LEU A 113 12.27 -4.67 7.13
CA LEU A 113 11.94 -6.09 7.37
C LEU A 113 11.33 -6.76 6.14
N ARG A 114 10.33 -6.12 5.50
CA ARG A 114 9.66 -6.67 4.30
C ARG A 114 8.73 -5.68 3.63
N ARG A 115 7.93 -4.97 4.43
CA ARG A 115 6.86 -4.11 3.94
C ARG A 115 6.83 -2.78 4.66
N ARG A 116 6.57 -1.70 3.93
CA ARG A 116 6.30 -0.37 4.48
C ARG A 116 5.07 0.23 3.82
N GLU A 117 4.23 0.90 4.62
CA GLU A 117 3.09 1.65 4.12
C GLU A 117 3.30 3.13 4.37
N LEU A 118 3.23 3.91 3.30
CA LEU A 118 3.60 5.32 3.26
C LEU A 118 2.39 6.14 2.81
N PRO A 119 1.70 6.85 3.73
CA PRO A 119 0.67 7.79 3.34
C PRO A 119 1.25 8.90 2.46
N VAL A 120 0.50 9.26 1.41
CA VAL A 120 0.83 10.39 0.54
C VAL A 120 0.31 11.67 1.19
N ARG A 121 1.21 12.57 1.60
CA ARG A 121 0.85 13.79 2.32
C ARG A 121 -0.08 14.69 1.51
N GLY A 122 -1.25 15.00 2.08
CA GLY A 122 -2.26 15.86 1.47
C GLY A 122 -3.16 15.16 0.43
N TYR A 123 -3.06 13.83 0.29
CA TYR A 123 -3.87 13.07 -0.66
C TYR A 123 -4.40 11.78 -0.03
N PRO A 124 -5.57 11.26 -0.48
CA PRO A 124 -6.17 10.05 0.06
C PRO A 124 -5.54 8.80 -0.54
N TYR A 125 -4.21 8.69 -0.55
CA TYR A 125 -3.49 7.55 -1.11
C TYR A 125 -2.54 6.94 -0.08
N MET A 126 -2.42 5.61 -0.14
CA MET A 126 -1.37 4.85 0.53
C MET A 126 -0.47 4.24 -0.53
N VAL A 127 0.85 4.41 -0.40
CA VAL A 127 1.84 3.67 -1.16
C VAL A 127 2.39 2.56 -0.29
N THR A 128 2.46 1.35 -0.82
CA THR A 128 3.02 0.19 -0.12
C THR A 128 4.26 -0.27 -0.86
N LEU A 129 5.37 -0.36 -0.14
CA LEU A 129 6.62 -0.95 -0.61
C LEU A 129 6.68 -2.37 -0.05
N ASP A 130 6.80 -3.38 -0.91
CA ASP A 130 6.98 -4.78 -0.52
C ASP A 130 8.25 -5.32 -1.18
N LEU A 131 9.16 -5.82 -0.37
CA LEU A 131 10.45 -6.34 -0.78
C LEU A 131 10.44 -7.86 -0.63
N SER A 132 10.75 -8.56 -1.71
CA SER A 132 10.79 -10.02 -1.76
C SER A 132 12.04 -10.52 -2.48
N ASP A 133 12.28 -11.84 -2.41
CA ASP A 133 13.40 -12.49 -3.10
C ASP A 133 14.78 -11.87 -2.73
N VAL A 134 14.98 -11.60 -1.45
CA VAL A 134 16.09 -10.76 -0.98
C VAL A 134 17.32 -11.59 -0.62
N ALA A 135 18.46 -11.21 -1.18
CA ALA A 135 19.77 -11.59 -0.69
C ALA A 135 20.68 -10.36 -0.71
N VAL A 136 21.39 -10.14 0.40
CA VAL A 136 22.27 -9.00 0.58
C VAL A 136 23.65 -9.48 1.00
N THR A 137 24.68 -8.91 0.39
CA THR A 137 26.08 -9.04 0.79
C THR A 137 26.59 -7.73 1.37
N GLY A 138 27.63 -7.78 2.20
CA GLY A 138 28.20 -6.59 2.83
C GLY A 138 27.35 -6.00 3.97
N LYS A 139 27.74 -4.82 4.44
CA LYS A 139 27.10 -4.05 5.52
C LYS A 139 27.32 -2.55 5.31
N GLY A 140 26.47 -1.71 5.92
CA GLY A 140 26.57 -0.25 5.83
C GLY A 140 26.62 0.23 4.37
N ALA A 141 27.43 1.24 4.08
CA ALA A 141 27.56 1.79 2.71
C ALA A 141 28.03 0.76 1.65
N ALA A 142 28.69 -0.32 2.08
CA ALA A 142 29.18 -1.40 1.22
C ALA A 142 28.16 -2.54 1.03
N ALA A 143 26.95 -2.43 1.59
CA ALA A 143 25.92 -3.43 1.38
C ALA A 143 25.40 -3.41 -0.08
N CYS A 144 25.19 -4.59 -0.65
CA CYS A 144 24.70 -4.78 -2.01
C CYS A 144 23.56 -5.79 -2.04
N PHE A 145 22.55 -5.54 -2.88
CA PHE A 145 21.62 -6.59 -3.26
C PHE A 145 22.27 -7.52 -4.29
N ASP A 146 22.38 -8.80 -3.96
CA ASP A 146 22.69 -9.84 -4.95
C ASP A 146 21.46 -10.11 -5.81
N ARG A 147 20.31 -10.19 -5.13
CA ARG A 147 18.95 -10.25 -5.69
C ARG A 147 17.97 -9.54 -4.75
N ALA A 148 16.99 -8.88 -5.34
CA ALA A 148 15.86 -8.30 -4.65
C ALA A 148 14.78 -7.90 -5.68
N THR A 149 13.53 -8.07 -5.29
CA THR A 149 12.36 -7.62 -6.04
C THR A 149 11.58 -6.62 -5.20
N LEU A 150 11.43 -5.40 -5.71
CA LEU A 150 10.62 -4.35 -5.12
C LEU A 150 9.28 -4.27 -5.86
N THR A 151 8.20 -4.52 -5.13
CA THR A 151 6.84 -4.22 -5.60
C THR A 151 6.34 -2.97 -4.91
N VAL A 152 6.01 -1.96 -5.71
CA VAL A 152 5.39 -0.73 -5.23
C VAL A 152 3.94 -0.73 -5.67
N SER A 153 3.03 -0.69 -4.71
CA SER A 153 1.60 -0.62 -4.96
C SER A 153 1.00 0.65 -4.38
N TRP A 154 -0.13 1.07 -4.92
CA TRP A 154 -0.87 2.21 -4.40
C TRP A 154 -2.36 1.96 -4.46
N GLN A 155 -3.04 2.50 -3.45
CA GLN A 155 -4.48 2.44 -3.34
C GLN A 155 -5.03 3.75 -2.81
N ARG A 156 -6.20 4.14 -3.29
CA ARG A 156 -6.94 5.25 -2.71
C ARG A 156 -7.54 4.76 -1.39
N LYS A 157 -7.27 5.45 -0.29
CA LYS A 157 -7.99 5.21 0.97
C LYS A 157 -9.40 5.73 0.78
N GLU A 158 -10.40 4.87 0.99
CA GLU A 158 -11.77 5.34 1.08
C GLU A 158 -11.87 6.31 2.27
N PRO A 159 -12.58 7.44 2.12
CA PRO A 159 -12.82 8.39 3.20
C PRO A 159 -13.66 7.79 4.33
#